data_AF-A0A5C7WS50-F1
#
_entry.id   AF-A0A5C7WS50-F1
#
_cell.length_a   1.000
_cell.length_b   1.000
_cell.length_c   1.000
_cell.angle_alpha   90.00
_cell.angle_beta   90.00
_cell.angle_gamma   90.00
#
_symmetry.space_group_name_H-M   'P 1'
#
loop_
_entity.id
_entity.type
_entity.pdbx_description
1 polymer ?
#
loop_
_entity_poly.entity_id
_entity_poly.type
_entity_poly.pdbx_seq_one_letter_code
_entity_poly.pdbx_strand_id
1 'polypeptide(L)'
;MDYCLGDSAGGASMWSAKPEIDVDGDGDLDGIRLDFDGDGAFDDALADFDGDGFADHAALNLDDGAGPLYTDDGSGTWALTAAGTPIGPPRWFGLDGVEHPASGPTDFDGDGRADRVLDTDRDGLADRVLRAGDDGRFDTGYVDTDGDGRWDLRLVDTDGDGAADDAGTV
;
A
#
# COMPACT_ATOMS: atom_id res chain seq x y z
N MET A 1 -14.38 -5.69 4.56
CA MET A 1 -13.68 -4.61 3.84
C MET A 1 -14.51 -4.17 2.67
N ASP A 2 -14.19 -2.99 2.14
CA ASP A 2 -14.65 -2.53 0.85
C ASP A 2 -13.48 -2.64 -0.13
N TYR A 3 -13.49 -3.65 -0.99
CA TYR A 3 -12.45 -3.85 -1.99
C TYR A 3 -12.75 -2.97 -3.19
N CYS A 4 -11.82 -2.11 -3.57
CA CYS A 4 -12.00 -1.15 -4.65
C CYS A 4 -10.94 -1.38 -5.73
N LEU A 5 -11.35 -1.53 -6.99
CA LEU A 5 -10.46 -1.59 -8.13
C LEU A 5 -10.85 -0.53 -9.16
N GLY A 6 -9.92 0.39 -9.43
CA GLY A 6 -10.07 1.41 -10.46
C GLY A 6 -9.78 0.87 -11.85
N ASP A 7 -10.51 1.34 -12.86
CA ASP A 7 -10.18 1.10 -14.27
C ASP A 7 -9.41 2.28 -14.87
N SER A 8 -8.75 2.03 -16.00
CA SER A 8 -7.98 3.05 -16.73
C SER A 8 -8.83 4.19 -17.33
N ALA A 9 -10.16 4.08 -17.29
CA ALA A 9 -11.09 5.10 -17.77
C ALA A 9 -11.63 6.00 -16.63
N GLY A 10 -11.16 5.78 -15.39
CA GLY A 10 -11.58 6.54 -14.20
C GLY A 10 -12.86 6.03 -13.55
N GLY A 11 -13.33 4.83 -13.93
CA GLY A 11 -14.34 4.07 -13.20
C GLY A 11 -13.72 3.31 -12.03
N ALA A 12 -14.53 2.91 -11.07
CA ALA A 12 -14.11 1.97 -10.03
C ALA A 12 -15.22 0.95 -9.78
N SER A 13 -14.84 -0.30 -9.62
CA SER A 13 -15.70 -1.36 -9.11
C SER A 13 -15.44 -1.52 -7.62
N MET A 14 -16.51 -1.59 -6.83
CA MET A 14 -16.43 -1.78 -5.38
C MET A 14 -17.16 -3.05 -4.98
N TRP A 15 -16.52 -3.85 -4.14
CA TRP A 15 -17.08 -5.07 -3.57
C TRP A 15 -17.01 -5.00 -2.05
N SER A 16 -18.17 -5.00 -1.39
CA SER A 16 -18.23 -5.15 0.07
C SER A 16 -18.32 -6.64 0.40
N ALA A 17 -17.23 -7.21 0.91
CA ALA A 17 -17.13 -8.63 1.20
C ALA A 17 -16.32 -8.89 2.48
N LYS A 18 -16.44 -10.12 3.00
CA LYS A 18 -15.57 -10.60 4.07
C LYS A 18 -14.35 -11.25 3.43
N PRO A 19 -13.16 -11.10 4.02
CA PRO A 19 -12.01 -11.91 3.61
C PRO A 19 -12.34 -13.40 3.74
N GLU A 20 -11.99 -14.18 2.73
CA GLU A 20 -12.28 -15.62 2.61
C GLU A 20 -11.04 -16.45 2.30
N ILE A 21 -9.94 -15.81 1.86
CA ILE A 21 -8.65 -16.45 1.58
C ILE A 21 -7.54 -15.74 2.34
N ASP A 22 -6.48 -16.48 2.61
CA ASP A 22 -5.21 -16.07 3.21
C ASP A 22 -4.18 -16.10 2.07
N VAL A 23 -3.84 -14.94 1.53
CA VAL A 23 -3.01 -14.81 0.32
C VAL A 23 -1.53 -14.75 0.69
N ASP A 24 -1.16 -14.10 1.80
CA ASP A 24 0.24 -13.99 2.23
C ASP A 24 0.74 -15.17 3.07
N GLY A 25 -0.16 -16.02 3.57
CA GLY A 25 0.14 -17.22 4.34
C GLY A 25 0.42 -16.97 5.82
N ASP A 26 0.01 -15.82 6.38
CA ASP A 26 0.22 -15.48 7.79
C ASP A 26 -0.79 -16.14 8.75
N GLY A 27 -1.90 -16.66 8.20
CA GLY A 27 -2.97 -17.36 8.89
C GLY A 27 -4.21 -16.52 9.20
N ASP A 28 -4.19 -15.22 8.93
CA ASP A 28 -5.36 -14.34 8.89
C ASP A 28 -5.93 -14.27 7.45
N LEU A 29 -7.25 -14.03 7.33
CA LEU A 29 -7.88 -13.90 6.01
C LEU A 29 -7.82 -12.43 5.58
N ASP A 30 -7.25 -12.18 4.42
CA ASP A 30 -6.89 -10.86 3.90
C ASP A 30 -7.53 -10.57 2.52
N GLY A 31 -8.00 -11.61 1.81
CA GLY A 31 -8.44 -11.49 0.43
C GLY A 31 -9.82 -12.05 0.10
N ILE A 32 -10.30 -11.68 -1.09
CA ILE A 32 -11.52 -12.21 -1.71
C ILE A 32 -11.20 -12.83 -3.06
N ARG A 33 -11.95 -13.86 -3.44
CA ARG A 33 -11.88 -14.46 -4.78
C ARG A 33 -12.90 -13.85 -5.71
N LEU A 34 -12.52 -13.63 -6.96
CA LEU A 34 -13.34 -13.01 -7.99
C LEU A 34 -13.29 -13.82 -9.29
N ASP A 35 -14.30 -13.60 -10.14
CA ASP A 35 -14.41 -14.02 -11.54
C ASP A 35 -14.49 -12.71 -12.35
N PHE A 36 -13.33 -12.08 -12.55
CA PHE A 36 -13.20 -10.75 -13.11
C PHE A 36 -13.40 -10.76 -14.63
N ASP A 37 -12.96 -11.82 -15.31
CA ASP A 37 -13.09 -11.95 -16.76
C ASP A 37 -14.40 -12.63 -17.22
N GLY A 38 -15.14 -13.24 -16.29
CA GLY A 38 -16.49 -13.76 -16.49
C GLY A 38 -16.52 -15.15 -17.13
N ASP A 39 -15.44 -15.92 -17.02
CA ASP A 39 -15.34 -17.27 -17.59
C ASP A 39 -16.00 -18.36 -16.70
N GLY A 40 -16.34 -18.02 -15.45
CA GLY A 40 -16.98 -18.89 -14.47
C GLY A 40 -16.03 -19.56 -13.48
N ALA A 41 -14.72 -19.30 -13.56
CA ALA A 41 -13.73 -19.65 -12.56
C ALA A 41 -13.56 -18.50 -11.53
N PHE A 42 -13.18 -18.85 -10.31
CA PHE A 42 -12.84 -17.87 -9.26
C PHE A 42 -11.33 -17.84 -9.09
N ASP A 43 -10.64 -17.42 -10.12
CA ASP A 43 -9.18 -17.48 -10.24
C ASP A 43 -8.52 -16.08 -10.19
N ASP A 44 -9.30 -15.07 -9.89
CA ASP A 44 -8.82 -13.75 -9.49
C ASP A 44 -8.88 -13.57 -7.97
N ALA A 45 -8.01 -12.73 -7.43
CA ALA A 45 -7.99 -12.33 -6.03
C ALA A 45 -7.68 -10.85 -5.86
N LEU A 46 -8.33 -10.22 -4.88
CA LEU A 46 -7.93 -8.93 -4.30
C LEU A 46 -7.58 -9.15 -2.83
N ALA A 47 -6.52 -8.52 -2.35
CA ALA A 47 -6.11 -8.55 -0.95
C ALA A 47 -5.71 -7.16 -0.44
N ASP A 48 -5.84 -6.99 0.87
CA ASP A 48 -5.52 -5.81 1.66
C ASP A 48 -4.44 -6.21 2.67
N PHE A 49 -3.16 -5.97 2.33
CA PHE A 49 -2.01 -6.44 3.11
C PHE A 49 -1.55 -5.43 4.16
N ASP A 50 -1.85 -4.14 3.98
CA ASP A 50 -1.54 -3.11 4.98
C ASP A 50 -2.67 -2.87 6.01
N GLY A 51 -3.85 -3.43 5.78
CA GLY A 51 -4.99 -3.42 6.69
C GLY A 51 -5.72 -2.07 6.77
N ASP A 52 -5.52 -1.19 5.77
CA ASP A 52 -6.17 0.12 5.74
C ASP A 52 -7.62 0.07 5.23
N GLY A 53 -8.07 -1.10 4.78
CA GLY A 53 -9.42 -1.36 4.31
C GLY A 53 -9.59 -1.26 2.79
N PHE A 54 -8.53 -0.92 2.05
CA PHE A 54 -8.47 -0.90 0.60
C PHE A 54 -7.60 -2.03 0.06
N ALA A 55 -7.92 -2.52 -1.14
CA ALA A 55 -7.09 -3.53 -1.77
C ALA A 55 -5.80 -2.89 -2.31
N ASP A 56 -4.66 -3.48 -1.98
CA ASP A 56 -3.33 -3.08 -2.44
C ASP A 56 -2.65 -4.17 -3.28
N HIS A 57 -3.24 -5.37 -3.32
CA HIS A 57 -2.76 -6.51 -4.11
C HIS A 57 -3.87 -7.12 -4.97
N ALA A 58 -3.55 -7.46 -6.22
CA ALA A 58 -4.42 -8.17 -7.13
C ALA A 58 -3.68 -9.28 -7.85
N ALA A 59 -4.27 -10.46 -7.91
CA ALA A 59 -3.83 -11.55 -8.78
C ALA A 59 -4.94 -11.83 -9.77
N LEU A 60 -4.66 -11.81 -11.08
CA LEU A 60 -5.69 -12.03 -12.10
C LEU A 60 -5.40 -13.26 -12.95
N ASN A 61 -6.43 -13.98 -13.36
CA ASN A 61 -6.39 -15.06 -14.36
C ASN A 61 -5.35 -16.16 -13.99
N LEU A 62 -5.54 -16.80 -12.83
CA LEU A 62 -4.63 -17.82 -12.30
C LEU A 62 -4.93 -19.24 -12.82
N ASP A 63 -5.97 -19.44 -13.63
CA ASP A 63 -6.34 -20.76 -14.14
C ASP A 63 -5.49 -21.21 -15.36
N ASP A 64 -4.87 -20.27 -16.09
CA ASP A 64 -4.02 -20.50 -17.26
C ASP A 64 -2.50 -20.55 -16.95
N GLY A 65 -2.14 -20.38 -15.68
CA GLY A 65 -0.76 -20.38 -15.20
C GLY A 65 -0.52 -19.37 -14.07
N ALA A 66 0.72 -18.89 -13.94
CA ALA A 66 1.00 -17.74 -13.09
C ALA A 66 0.53 -16.48 -13.82
N GLY A 67 -0.74 -16.12 -13.59
CA GLY A 67 -1.33 -14.87 -14.06
C GLY A 67 -0.62 -13.63 -13.50
N PRO A 68 -0.89 -12.44 -14.06
CA PRO A 68 -0.25 -11.20 -13.59
C PRO A 68 -0.64 -10.87 -12.15
N LEU A 69 0.36 -10.45 -11.38
CA LEU A 69 0.18 -9.84 -10.06
C LEU A 69 0.26 -8.33 -10.24
N TYR A 70 -0.56 -7.58 -9.51
CA TYR A 70 -0.52 -6.14 -9.47
C TYR A 70 -0.46 -5.66 -8.02
N THR A 71 0.29 -4.59 -7.79
CA THR A 71 0.29 -3.89 -6.50
C THR A 71 0.05 -2.40 -6.66
N ASP A 72 -0.69 -1.83 -5.71
CA ASP A 72 -0.83 -0.40 -5.48
C ASP A 72 0.10 0.02 -4.33
N ASP A 73 0.83 1.11 -4.50
CA ASP A 73 1.72 1.68 -3.47
C ASP A 73 0.96 2.65 -2.54
N GLY A 74 -0.38 2.60 -2.55
CA GLY A 74 -1.25 3.55 -1.86
C GLY A 74 -1.46 4.87 -2.61
N SER A 75 -0.96 4.99 -3.86
CA SER A 75 -1.25 6.13 -4.74
C SER A 75 -2.56 5.96 -5.54
N GLY A 76 -3.17 4.79 -5.50
CA GLY A 76 -4.30 4.40 -6.34
C GLY A 76 -3.89 3.92 -7.74
N THR A 77 -2.59 3.67 -7.96
CA THR A 77 -2.04 3.24 -9.25
C THR A 77 -1.54 1.81 -9.18
N TRP A 78 -2.24 0.92 -9.88
CA TRP A 78 -1.89 -0.48 -9.98
C TRP A 78 -0.75 -0.68 -11.00
N ALA A 79 0.36 -1.29 -10.57
CA ALA A 79 1.44 -1.68 -11.48
C ALA A 79 1.64 -3.19 -11.49
N LEU A 80 2.05 -3.72 -12.66
CA LEU A 80 2.39 -5.13 -12.82
C LEU A 80 3.63 -5.45 -11.97
N THR A 81 3.47 -6.40 -11.06
CA THR A 81 4.51 -6.88 -10.17
C THR A 81 5.24 -8.04 -10.80
N ALA A 82 6.56 -7.90 -10.95
CA ALA A 82 7.39 -8.97 -11.50
C ALA A 82 7.46 -10.15 -10.52
N ALA A 83 7.55 -11.38 -11.04
CA ALA A 83 7.72 -12.55 -10.21
C ALA A 83 8.97 -12.43 -9.32
N GLY A 84 8.79 -12.52 -8.00
CA GLY A 84 9.87 -12.43 -7.00
C GLY A 84 10.06 -11.06 -6.36
N THR A 85 9.25 -10.05 -6.72
CA THR A 85 9.13 -8.82 -5.93
C THR A 85 8.54 -9.17 -4.55
N PRO A 86 9.08 -8.62 -3.44
CA PRO A 86 8.47 -8.77 -2.13
C PRO A 86 6.99 -8.35 -2.18
N ILE A 87 6.13 -9.22 -1.66
CA ILE A 87 4.68 -9.03 -1.61
C ILE A 87 4.37 -8.81 -0.13
N GLY A 88 3.98 -7.59 0.25
CA GLY A 88 3.81 -7.19 1.65
C GLY A 88 4.22 -5.73 1.91
N PRO A 89 3.91 -5.19 3.09
CA PRO A 89 4.26 -3.82 3.46
C PRO A 89 5.78 -3.61 3.40
N PRO A 90 6.28 -2.44 2.97
CA PRO A 90 7.71 -2.22 2.86
C PRO A 90 8.38 -2.13 4.24
N ARG A 91 9.68 -2.44 4.29
CA ARG A 91 10.51 -2.07 5.44
C ARG A 91 10.70 -0.56 5.42
N TRP A 92 10.86 0.05 6.58
CA TRP A 92 11.05 1.50 6.68
C TRP A 92 11.98 1.85 7.83
N PHE A 93 12.59 3.02 7.80
CA PHE A 93 13.46 3.50 8.87
C PHE A 93 12.76 4.58 9.69
N GLY A 94 12.83 4.49 11.02
CA GLY A 94 12.41 5.58 11.90
C GLY A 94 13.33 6.80 11.74
N LEU A 95 12.91 7.95 12.28
CA LEU A 95 13.76 9.16 12.33
C LEU A 95 15.04 8.96 13.17
N ASP A 96 15.09 7.92 13.99
CA ASP A 96 16.26 7.49 14.73
C ASP A 96 17.20 6.56 13.93
N GLY A 97 16.83 6.22 12.70
CA GLY A 97 17.57 5.31 11.81
C GLY A 97 17.40 3.84 12.15
N VAL A 98 16.47 3.47 13.03
CA VAL A 98 16.14 2.07 13.30
C VAL A 98 15.26 1.53 12.18
N GLU A 99 15.60 0.35 11.66
CA GLU A 99 14.79 -0.35 10.67
C GLU A 99 13.58 -1.03 11.34
N HIS A 100 12.40 -0.83 10.76
CA HIS A 100 11.16 -1.47 11.14
C HIS A 100 10.80 -2.56 10.10
N PRO A 101 10.32 -3.73 10.58
CA PRO A 101 9.99 -4.84 9.71
C PRO A 101 8.74 -4.56 8.86
N ALA A 102 8.66 -5.28 7.75
CA ALA A 102 7.50 -5.39 6.85
C ALA A 102 6.31 -6.11 7.54
N SER A 103 5.76 -5.54 8.61
CA SER A 103 4.62 -6.14 9.32
C SER A 103 3.85 -5.15 10.18
N GLY A 104 2.53 -5.22 10.12
CA GLY A 104 1.60 -4.47 10.97
C GLY A 104 1.43 -3.00 10.57
N PRO A 105 0.53 -2.29 11.26
CA PRO A 105 0.28 -0.87 10.99
C PRO A 105 1.54 -0.04 11.27
N THR A 106 1.83 0.90 10.38
CA THR A 106 2.95 1.83 10.55
C THR A 106 2.55 2.93 11.54
N ASP A 107 3.41 3.20 12.53
CA ASP A 107 3.30 4.34 13.47
C ASP A 107 4.69 4.98 13.50
N PHE A 108 4.93 5.89 12.56
CA PHE A 108 6.24 6.45 12.24
C PHE A 108 6.70 7.46 13.28
N ASP A 109 5.77 8.22 13.87
CA ASP A 109 6.08 9.22 14.88
C ASP A 109 5.77 8.79 16.33
N GLY A 110 5.17 7.60 16.52
CA GLY A 110 4.91 7.01 17.82
C GLY A 110 3.70 7.61 18.54
N ASP A 111 2.79 8.27 17.82
CA ASP A 111 1.59 8.89 18.40
C ASP A 111 0.41 7.92 18.53
N GLY A 112 0.54 6.70 17.99
CA GLY A 112 -0.44 5.63 18.04
C GLY A 112 -1.51 5.71 16.95
N ARG A 113 -1.36 6.60 15.96
CA ARG A 113 -2.16 6.65 14.74
C ARG A 113 -1.44 5.88 13.63
N ALA A 114 -2.23 5.37 12.68
CA ALA A 114 -1.67 4.69 11.54
C ALA A 114 -1.15 5.72 10.52
N ASP A 115 0.15 5.66 10.26
CA ASP A 115 0.84 6.35 9.18
C ASP A 115 0.91 5.43 7.96
N ARG A 116 1.25 6.00 6.79
CA ARG A 116 1.38 5.25 5.54
C ARG A 116 2.80 5.29 5.02
N VAL A 117 3.36 4.13 4.70
CA VAL A 117 4.64 3.97 4.00
C VAL A 117 4.38 3.65 2.53
N LEU A 118 5.20 4.17 1.63
CA LEU A 118 5.11 3.89 0.20
C LEU A 118 6.47 3.46 -0.33
N ASP A 119 6.47 2.37 -1.08
CA ASP A 119 7.62 1.85 -1.84
C ASP A 119 7.28 1.93 -3.34
N THR A 120 7.82 2.96 -3.96
CA THR A 120 7.47 3.39 -5.33
C THR A 120 8.22 2.56 -6.36
N ASP A 121 9.46 2.18 -6.06
CA ASP A 121 10.32 1.42 -6.97
C ASP A 121 10.25 -0.11 -6.75
N ARG A 122 9.56 -0.53 -5.69
CA ARG A 122 9.24 -1.92 -5.30
C ARG A 122 10.49 -2.74 -4.95
N ASP A 123 11.46 -2.13 -4.31
CA ASP A 123 12.66 -2.82 -3.83
C ASP A 123 12.51 -3.44 -2.41
N GLY A 124 11.36 -3.19 -1.76
CA GLY A 124 11.04 -3.64 -0.42
C GLY A 124 11.51 -2.69 0.69
N LEU A 125 11.92 -1.47 0.35
CA LEU A 125 12.21 -0.37 1.26
C LEU A 125 11.30 0.83 0.94
N ALA A 126 10.79 1.50 1.97
CA ALA A 126 9.94 2.66 1.78
C ALA A 126 10.75 3.87 1.27
N ASP A 127 10.27 4.46 0.17
CA ASP A 127 10.77 5.73 -0.36
C ASP A 127 10.11 6.94 0.33
N ARG A 128 8.89 6.74 0.83
CA ARG A 128 8.06 7.83 1.37
C ARG A 128 7.27 7.38 2.59
N VAL A 129 7.01 8.33 3.48
CA VAL A 129 6.06 8.20 4.59
C VAL A 129 5.09 9.36 4.57
N LEU A 130 3.82 9.09 4.80
CA LEU A 130 2.77 10.07 5.07
C LEU A 130 2.32 9.89 6.52
N ARG A 131 2.58 10.92 7.35
CA ARG A 131 2.22 10.94 8.77
C ARG A 131 0.81 11.50 8.96
N ALA A 132 -0.01 10.79 9.72
CA ALA A 132 -1.37 11.15 10.05
C ALA A 132 -1.40 12.21 11.16
N GLY A 133 -2.04 13.34 10.88
CA GLY A 133 -2.32 14.41 11.82
C GLY A 133 -3.46 14.08 12.78
N ASP A 134 -3.72 15.03 13.68
CA ASP A 134 -4.70 14.85 14.75
C ASP A 134 -6.15 14.66 14.26
N ASP A 135 -6.44 15.17 13.07
CA ASP A 135 -7.74 15.09 12.41
C ASP A 135 -7.90 13.83 11.54
N GLY A 136 -6.88 12.97 11.49
CA GLY A 136 -6.84 11.74 10.71
C GLY A 136 -6.50 11.95 9.23
N ARG A 137 -6.14 13.16 8.80
CA ARG A 137 -5.57 13.43 7.46
C ARG A 137 -4.06 13.31 7.52
N PHE A 138 -3.42 13.05 6.39
CA PHE A 138 -1.97 13.17 6.32
C PHE A 138 -1.56 14.65 6.24
N ASP A 139 -0.71 15.11 7.15
CA ASP A 139 -0.28 16.51 7.25
C ASP A 139 1.23 16.71 7.04
N THR A 140 2.00 15.62 7.09
CA THR A 140 3.46 15.66 6.99
C THR A 140 3.93 14.49 6.14
N GLY A 141 4.79 14.75 5.16
CA GLY A 141 5.45 13.73 4.35
C GLY A 141 6.95 13.66 4.61
N TYR A 142 7.54 12.47 4.54
CA TYR A 142 8.98 12.25 4.50
C TYR A 142 9.35 11.54 3.19
N VAL A 143 10.50 11.89 2.61
CA VAL A 143 10.96 11.34 1.33
C VAL A 143 12.46 11.02 1.42
N ASP A 144 12.82 9.79 1.10
CA ASP A 144 14.17 9.38 0.75
C ASP A 144 14.38 9.65 -0.74
N THR A 145 15.34 10.52 -1.08
CA THR A 145 15.57 10.94 -2.47
C THR A 145 16.77 10.27 -3.11
N ASP A 146 17.62 9.60 -2.32
CA ASP A 146 18.83 8.95 -2.79
C ASP A 146 18.88 7.43 -2.57
N GLY A 147 17.87 6.88 -1.90
CA GLY A 147 17.66 5.46 -1.68
C GLY A 147 18.61 4.85 -0.65
N ASP A 148 19.16 5.67 0.26
CA ASP A 148 20.07 5.19 1.30
C ASP A 148 19.36 4.69 2.58
N GLY A 149 18.04 4.81 2.62
CA GLY A 149 17.16 4.45 3.74
C GLY A 149 17.01 5.55 4.79
N ARG A 150 17.59 6.74 4.58
CA ARG A 150 17.33 7.92 5.41
C ARG A 150 16.41 8.89 4.70
N TRP A 151 15.58 9.56 5.49
CA TRP A 151 14.73 10.63 4.99
C TRP A 151 15.57 11.87 4.68
N ASP A 152 15.43 12.40 3.47
CA ASP A 152 16.12 13.61 3.03
C ASP A 152 15.24 14.86 3.14
N LEU A 153 13.95 14.70 2.81
CA LEU A 153 13.00 15.80 2.74
C LEU A 153 11.83 15.57 3.68
N ARG A 154 11.40 16.65 4.33
CA ARG A 154 10.15 16.78 5.06
C ARG A 154 9.25 17.78 4.36
N LEU A 155 8.02 17.38 4.10
CA LEU A 155 6.95 18.18 3.49
C LEU A 155 5.84 18.40 4.52
N VAL A 156 5.17 19.55 4.53
CA VAL A 156 4.07 19.84 5.45
C VAL A 156 2.90 20.46 4.71
N ASP A 157 1.71 19.92 4.91
CA ASP A 157 0.43 20.50 4.52
C ASP A 157 -0.22 21.10 5.78
N THR A 158 -0.37 22.43 5.82
CA THR A 158 -0.89 23.13 7.00
C THR A 158 -2.37 23.50 6.89
N ASP A 159 -2.94 23.44 5.70
CA ASP A 159 -4.33 23.81 5.45
C ASP A 159 -5.23 22.62 5.04
N GLY A 160 -4.64 21.44 4.84
CA GLY A 160 -5.31 20.18 4.62
C GLY A 160 -5.86 20.00 3.21
N ASP A 161 -5.33 20.76 2.23
CA ASP A 161 -5.74 20.70 0.83
C ASP A 161 -5.06 19.57 0.03
N GLY A 162 -4.08 18.89 0.64
CA GLY A 162 -3.30 17.79 0.07
C GLY A 162 -2.02 18.24 -0.64
N ALA A 163 -1.73 19.54 -0.71
CA ALA A 163 -0.48 20.09 -1.21
C ALA A 163 0.44 20.53 -0.05
N ALA A 164 1.75 20.42 -0.26
CA ALA A 164 2.71 20.89 0.72
C ALA A 164 2.82 22.43 0.69
N ASP A 165 2.63 23.06 1.85
CA ASP A 165 2.87 24.48 2.11
C ASP A 165 4.33 24.78 2.46
N ASP A 166 5.03 23.82 3.05
CA ASP A 166 6.41 23.94 3.49
C ASP A 166 7.24 22.70 3.14
N ALA A 167 8.53 22.92 2.92
CA ALA A 167 9.49 21.87 2.61
C ALA A 167 10.86 22.19 3.24
N GLY A 168 11.47 21.20 3.89
CA GLY A 168 12.79 21.31 4.50
C GLY A 168 13.57 20.00 4.43
N THR A 169 14.88 20.07 4.63
CA THR A 169 15.70 18.87 4.79
C THR A 169 15.55 18.30 6.20
N VAL A 170 15.64 16.98 6.32
CA VAL A 170 15.63 16.27 7.62
C VAL A 170 16.99 16.31 8.29
#